data_AF-A0A958P2V2-F1
#
_entry.id   AF-A0A958P2V2-F1
#
_cell.length_a   1.000
_cell.length_b   1.000
_cell.length_c   1.000
_cell.angle_alpha   90.00
_cell.angle_beta   90.00
_cell.angle_gamma   90.00
#
_symmetry.space_group_name_H-M   'P 1'
#
loop_
_entity.id
_entity.type
_entity.pdbx_description
1 polymer ?
#
loop_
_entity_poly.entity_id
_entity_poly.type
_entity_poly.pdbx_seq_one_letter_code
_entity_poly.pdbx_strand_id
1 'polypeptide(L)'
;MSHSDDNKPYEYAVHHSEEEGKKARKRIWLIFWVLLAITTVEVMLGIFWKEIGISWFLVKMTFIVLTIFKAFYIVAEYMHLKHEKTGLKNTIIVPFVLLALYLIYHVITEGQYSADFDRFFY
;
A
#
# COMPACT_ATOMS: atom_id res chain seq x y z
N MET A 1 27.15 -45.46 30.19
CA MET A 1 27.23 -44.00 30.00
C MET A 1 26.08 -43.62 29.06
N SER A 2 24.92 -43.27 29.62
CA SER A 2 23.77 -42.81 28.85
C SER A 2 24.05 -41.35 28.49
N HIS A 3 24.47 -41.09 27.25
CA HIS A 3 24.51 -39.73 26.73
C HIS A 3 23.07 -39.23 26.63
N SER A 4 22.68 -38.39 27.57
CA SER A 4 21.45 -37.60 27.51
C SER A 4 21.60 -36.61 26.34
N ASP A 5 21.03 -36.98 25.19
CA ASP A 5 20.83 -36.11 24.03
C ASP A 5 19.78 -35.02 24.37
N ASP A 6 20.15 -34.11 25.27
CA ASP A 6 19.34 -32.96 25.68
C ASP A 6 19.75 -31.69 24.92
N ASN A 7 20.08 -31.82 23.63
CA ASN A 7 20.18 -30.67 22.73
C ASN A 7 18.99 -30.71 21.77
N LYS A 8 17.87 -30.17 22.23
CA LYS A 8 16.69 -29.89 21.40
C LYS A 8 16.65 -28.39 21.09
N PRO A 9 17.40 -27.90 20.10
CA PRO A 9 17.51 -26.47 19.82
C PRO A 9 16.23 -25.85 19.24
N TYR A 10 15.17 -26.65 19.10
CA TYR A 10 13.85 -26.23 18.63
C TYR A 10 12.90 -25.86 19.78
N GLU A 11 13.22 -26.20 21.03
CA GLU A 11 12.32 -25.97 22.18
C GLU A 11 12.28 -24.50 22.61
N TYR A 12 13.34 -23.73 22.30
CA TYR A 12 13.41 -22.27 22.54
C TYR A 12 12.99 -21.42 21.32
N ALA A 13 12.69 -22.05 20.18
CA ALA A 13 12.64 -21.36 18.89
C ALA A 13 11.29 -20.69 18.54
N VAL A 14 10.21 -20.93 19.30
CA VAL A 14 8.88 -20.40 18.95
C VAL A 14 8.07 -20.04 20.21
N HIS A 15 8.45 -18.95 20.88
CA HIS A 15 7.59 -18.27 21.84
C HIS A 15 7.03 -16.97 21.24
N HIS A 16 6.42 -17.04 20.05
CA HIS A 16 5.47 -16.00 19.66
C HIS A 16 4.20 -16.27 20.44
N SER A 17 3.85 -15.41 21.40
CA SER A 17 2.60 -15.55 22.12
C SER A 17 1.45 -15.55 21.11
N GLU A 18 0.56 -16.54 21.16
CA GLU A 18 -0.57 -16.61 20.22
C GLU A 18 -1.38 -15.30 20.19
N GLU A 19 -1.42 -14.62 21.33
CA GLU A 19 -2.10 -13.36 21.56
C GLU A 19 -1.55 -12.22 20.68
N GLU A 20 -0.23 -12.13 20.52
CA GLU A 20 0.42 -11.15 19.63
C GLU A 20 0.09 -11.41 18.16
N GLY A 21 0.12 -12.68 17.74
CA GLY A 21 -0.23 -13.09 16.38
C GLY A 21 -1.70 -12.84 16.05
N LYS A 22 -2.62 -13.07 16.99
CA LYS A 22 -4.05 -12.77 16.83
C LYS A 22 -4.28 -11.27 16.63
N LYS A 23 -3.60 -10.41 17.39
CA LYS A 23 -3.72 -8.95 17.29
C LYS A 23 -3.19 -8.42 15.95
N ALA A 24 -2.04 -8.93 15.49
CA ALA A 24 -1.48 -8.57 14.19
C ALA A 24 -2.42 -8.96 13.03
N ARG A 25 -2.93 -10.21 13.03
CA ARG A 25 -3.89 -10.67 12.00
C ARG A 25 -5.17 -9.82 12.01
N LYS A 26 -5.70 -9.49 13.18
CA LYS A 26 -6.89 -8.65 13.32
C LYS A 26 -6.66 -7.24 12.78
N ARG A 27 -5.47 -6.66 13.00
CA ARG A 27 -5.09 -5.35 12.46
C ARG A 27 -5.04 -5.37 10.93
N ILE A 28 -4.43 -6.39 10.33
CA ILE A 28 -4.36 -6.55 8.88
C ILE A 28 -5.77 -6.62 8.27
N TRP A 29 -6.64 -7.46 8.84
CA TRP A 29 -8.02 -7.59 8.38
C TRP A 29 -8.82 -6.29 8.50
N LEU A 30 -8.64 -5.53 9.59
CA LEU A 30 -9.30 -4.25 9.75
C LEU A 30 -8.90 -3.28 8.63
N ILE A 31 -7.61 -3.18 8.35
CA ILE A 31 -7.10 -2.25 7.34
C ILE A 31 -7.47 -2.71 5.94
N PHE A 32 -7.47 -4.02 5.69
CA PHE A 32 -8.00 -4.60 4.47
C PHE A 32 -9.42 -4.12 4.19
N TRP A 33 -10.33 -4.26 5.15
CA TRP A 33 -11.72 -3.85 4.96
C TRP A 33 -11.87 -2.33 4.80
N VAL A 34 -11.09 -1.53 5.54
CA VAL A 34 -11.08 -0.07 5.38
C VAL A 34 -10.63 0.33 3.98
N LEU A 35 -9.50 -0.21 3.50
CA LEU A 35 -8.97 0.10 2.18
C LEU A 35 -9.87 -0.43 1.06
N LEU A 36 -10.47 -1.61 1.24
CA LEU A 36 -11.44 -2.16 0.31
C LEU A 36 -12.65 -1.21 0.20
N ALA A 37 -13.22 -0.79 1.33
CA ALA A 37 -14.36 0.12 1.34
C ALA A 37 -14.05 1.45 0.64
N ILE A 38 -12.90 2.07 0.94
CA ILE A 38 -12.46 3.30 0.27
C ILE A 38 -12.34 3.07 -1.24
N THR A 39 -11.71 1.96 -1.64
CA THR A 39 -11.53 1.62 -3.06
C THR A 39 -12.86 1.38 -3.77
N THR A 40 -13.81 0.71 -3.10
CA THR A 40 -15.15 0.49 -3.65
C THR A 40 -15.85 1.82 -3.87
N VAL A 41 -15.81 2.74 -2.90
CA VAL A 41 -16.39 4.09 -3.06
C VAL A 41 -15.75 4.83 -4.22
N GLU A 42 -14.43 4.75 -4.35
CA GLU A 42 -13.69 5.39 -5.43
C GLU A 42 -14.09 4.86 -6.81
N VAL A 43 -14.18 3.53 -6.97
CA VAL A 43 -14.65 2.90 -8.21
C VAL A 43 -16.09 3.28 -8.53
N MET A 44 -16.97 3.29 -7.53
CA MET A 44 -18.38 3.70 -7.72
C MET A 44 -18.46 5.17 -8.16
N LEU A 45 -17.67 6.06 -7.56
CA LEU A 45 -17.56 7.45 -8.00
C LEU A 45 -17.10 7.52 -9.47
N GLY A 46 -16.10 6.71 -9.85
CA GLY A 46 -15.62 6.64 -11.23
C GLY A 46 -16.62 6.12 -12.26
N ILE A 47 -17.60 5.32 -11.84
CA ILE A 47 -18.67 4.82 -12.71
C ILE A 47 -19.80 5.85 -12.80
N PHE A 48 -20.25 6.39 -11.66
CA PHE A 48 -21.47 7.18 -11.58
C PHE A 48 -21.27 8.70 -11.68
N TRP A 49 -20.03 9.21 -11.76
CA TRP A 49 -19.75 10.67 -11.71
C TRP A 49 -20.55 11.53 -12.71
N LYS A 50 -20.85 11.00 -13.90
CA LYS A 50 -21.66 11.71 -14.92
C LYS A 50 -23.12 11.84 -14.51
N GLU A 51 -23.68 10.81 -13.89
CA GLU A 51 -25.09 10.78 -13.47
C GLU A 51 -25.33 11.71 -12.28
N ILE A 52 -24.35 11.85 -11.40
CA ILE A 52 -24.39 12.76 -10.23
C ILE A 52 -23.97 14.20 -10.56
N GLY A 53 -23.62 14.50 -11.81
CA GLY A 53 -23.30 15.85 -12.27
C GLY A 53 -22.00 16.43 -11.70
N ILE A 54 -21.04 15.60 -11.27
CA ILE A 54 -19.76 16.06 -10.75
C ILE A 54 -18.81 16.42 -11.90
N SER A 55 -18.06 17.52 -11.76
CA SER A 55 -17.03 17.91 -12.73
C SER A 55 -15.92 16.85 -12.83
N TRP A 56 -15.52 16.52 -14.07
CA TRP A 56 -14.44 15.58 -14.34
C TRP A 56 -13.12 15.95 -13.65
N PHE A 57 -12.84 17.25 -13.51
CA PHE A 57 -11.66 17.72 -12.79
C PHE A 57 -11.66 17.30 -11.31
N LEU A 58 -12.81 17.44 -10.63
CA LEU A 58 -12.95 17.06 -9.23
C LEU A 58 -12.77 15.56 -9.04
N VAL A 59 -13.34 14.75 -9.94
CA VAL A 59 -13.17 13.29 -9.93
C VAL A 59 -11.69 12.93 -10.02
N LYS A 60 -10.95 13.49 -11.00
CA LYS A 60 -9.51 13.25 -11.16
C LYS A 60 -8.73 13.62 -9.89
N MET A 61 -9.00 14.79 -9.30
CA MET A 61 -8.30 15.22 -8.08
C MET A 61 -8.61 14.29 -6.90
N THR A 62 -9.87 13.88 -6.72
CA THR A 62 -10.26 12.93 -5.68
C THR A 62 -9.52 11.60 -5.83
N PHE A 63 -9.42 11.06 -7.04
CA PHE A 63 -8.70 9.81 -7.30
C PHE A 63 -7.21 9.91 -6.97
N ILE A 64 -6.56 11.02 -7.36
CA ILE A 64 -5.13 11.25 -7.06
C ILE A 64 -4.92 11.31 -5.53
N VAL A 65 -5.71 12.11 -4.83
CA VAL A 65 -5.58 12.26 -3.37
C VAL A 65 -5.86 10.94 -2.66
N LEU A 66 -6.95 10.25 -2.98
CA LEU A 66 -7.29 8.97 -2.36
C LEU A 66 -6.24 7.90 -2.63
N THR A 67 -5.66 7.87 -3.83
CA THR A 67 -4.58 6.94 -4.18
C THR A 67 -3.34 7.18 -3.34
N ILE A 68 -2.95 8.45 -3.11
CA ILE A 68 -1.82 8.79 -2.22
C ILE A 68 -2.11 8.36 -0.77
N PHE A 69 -3.30 8.67 -0.25
CA PHE A 69 -3.71 8.26 1.10
C PHE A 69 -3.68 6.75 1.29
N LYS A 70 -4.19 6.01 0.29
CA LYS A 70 -4.19 4.55 0.29
C LYS A 70 -2.77 3.99 0.24
N ALA A 71 -1.90 4.54 -0.62
CA ALA A 71 -0.49 4.13 -0.69
C ALA A 71 0.23 4.33 0.65
N PHE A 72 0.00 5.47 1.31
CA PHE A 72 0.53 5.73 2.64
C PHE A 72 0.02 4.70 3.67
N TYR A 73 -1.29 4.43 3.70
CA TYR A 73 -1.87 3.43 4.59
C TYR A 73 -1.30 2.03 4.36
N ILE A 74 -1.06 1.65 3.10
CA ILE A 74 -0.45 0.36 2.75
C ILE A 74 0.98 0.28 3.27
N VAL A 75 1.82 1.26 2.96
CA VAL A 75 3.24 1.26 3.35
C VAL A 75 3.42 1.33 4.87
N ALA A 76 2.62 2.15 5.55
CA ALA A 76 2.72 2.30 7.01
C ALA A 76 2.32 1.03 7.77
N GLU A 77 1.26 0.33 7.32
CA GLU A 77 0.63 -0.73 8.10
C GLU A 77 0.84 -2.14 7.54
N TYR A 78 0.70 -2.38 6.23
CA TYR A 78 0.88 -3.73 5.67
C TYR A 78 2.33 -4.19 5.73
N MET A 79 3.26 -3.27 5.57
CA MET A 79 4.67 -3.58 5.61
C MET A 79 5.24 -3.56 7.04
N HIS A 80 4.44 -3.24 8.06
CA HIS A 80 4.85 -3.12 9.48
C HIS A 80 6.11 -2.26 9.71
N LEU A 81 6.44 -1.38 8.75
CA LEU A 81 7.72 -0.66 8.70
C LEU A 81 7.90 0.37 9.81
N LYS A 82 6.83 0.66 10.57
CA LYS A 82 6.83 1.66 11.63
C LYS A 82 7.73 1.28 12.82
N HIS A 83 7.92 -0.01 13.11
CA HIS A 83 8.75 -0.49 14.22
C HIS A 83 9.86 -1.45 13.78
N GLU A 84 10.03 -1.65 12.47
CA GLU A 84 11.02 -2.58 11.92
C GLU A 84 12.40 -1.94 11.70
N LYS A 85 13.41 -2.80 11.57
CA LYS A 85 14.79 -2.35 11.36
C LYS A 85 14.90 -1.50 10.09
N THR A 86 15.57 -0.35 10.20
CA THR A 86 15.72 0.64 9.11
C THR A 86 16.26 0.04 7.81
N GLY A 87 17.11 -1.00 7.90
CA GLY A 87 17.61 -1.73 6.72
C GLY A 87 16.49 -2.41 5.93
N LEU A 88 15.63 -3.19 6.59
CA LEU A 88 14.50 -3.88 5.95
C LEU A 88 13.49 -2.88 5.36
N LYS A 89 13.25 -1.78 6.07
CA LYS A 89 12.44 -0.67 5.60
C LYS A 89 12.95 -0.08 4.29
N ASN A 90 14.24 0.23 4.22
CA ASN A 90 14.83 0.84 3.03
C ASN A 90 14.85 -0.13 1.84
N THR A 91 15.04 -1.43 2.07
CA THR A 91 14.97 -2.45 1.00
C THR A 91 13.63 -2.45 0.27
N ILE A 92 12.53 -2.10 0.95
CA ILE A 92 11.19 -2.10 0.36
C ILE A 92 10.82 -0.70 -0.16
N ILE A 93 11.10 0.36 0.61
CA ILE A 93 10.73 1.73 0.23
C ILE A 93 11.53 2.21 -0.97
N VAL A 94 12.84 1.94 -1.03
CA VAL A 94 13.71 2.43 -2.10
C VAL A 94 13.26 1.95 -3.50
N PRO A 95 13.07 0.65 -3.77
CA PRO A 95 12.62 0.21 -5.09
C PRO A 95 11.22 0.72 -5.42
N PHE A 96 10.32 0.82 -4.42
CA PHE A 96 8.97 1.34 -4.62
C PHE A 96 8.97 2.81 -5.06
N VAL A 97 9.74 3.66 -4.37
CA VAL A 97 9.86 5.09 -4.70
C VAL A 97 10.59 5.28 -6.03
N LEU A 98 11.65 4.52 -6.29
CA LEU A 98 12.37 4.57 -7.57
C LEU A 98 11.45 4.23 -8.74
N LEU A 99 10.67 3.14 -8.64
CA LEU A 99 9.70 2.77 -9.66
C LEU A 99 8.63 3.85 -9.86
N ALA A 100 8.08 4.39 -8.77
CA ALA A 100 7.07 5.44 -8.85
C ALA A 100 7.61 6.69 -9.58
N LEU A 101 8.80 7.16 -9.23
CA LEU A 101 9.45 8.31 -9.88
C LEU A 101 9.79 8.02 -11.34
N TYR A 102 10.27 6.82 -11.63
CA TYR A 102 10.58 6.39 -13.01
C TYR A 102 9.32 6.36 -13.88
N LEU A 103 8.20 5.85 -13.37
CA LEU A 103 6.93 5.85 -14.09
C LEU A 103 6.40 7.26 -14.32
N ILE A 104 6.49 8.15 -13.32
CA ILE A 104 6.10 9.55 -13.47
C ILE A 104 6.94 10.22 -14.55
N TYR A 105 8.27 10.02 -14.54
CA TYR A 105 9.16 10.54 -15.57
C TYR A 105 8.72 10.07 -16.97
N HIS A 106 8.47 8.77 -17.13
CA HIS A 106 8.10 8.20 -18.42
C HIS A 106 6.75 8.72 -18.93
N VAL A 107 5.75 8.82 -18.06
CA VAL A 107 4.42 9.36 -18.41
C VAL A 107 4.50 10.82 -18.80
N ILE A 108 5.33 11.64 -18.13
CA ILE A 108 5.50 13.04 -18.50
C ILE A 108 6.22 13.16 -19.85
N THR A 109 7.30 12.41 -20.06
CA THR A 109 8.05 12.49 -21.32
C THR A 109 7.21 12.04 -22.50
N GLU A 110 6.54 10.88 -22.40
CA GLU A 110 5.66 10.37 -23.46
C GLU A 110 4.43 11.26 -23.64
N GLY A 111 3.87 11.76 -22.53
CA GLY A 111 2.74 12.68 -22.53
C GLY A 111 3.02 13.95 -23.32
N GLN A 112 4.20 14.56 -23.19
CA GLN A 112 4.57 15.77 -23.93
C GLN A 112 4.61 15.59 -25.45
N TYR A 113 4.89 14.38 -25.95
CA TYR A 113 4.87 14.09 -27.39
C TYR A 113 3.47 13.76 -27.91
N SER A 114 2.50 13.54 -27.02
CA SER A 114 1.11 13.29 -27.38
C SER A 114 0.30 14.60 -27.41
N ALA A 115 -0.49 14.81 -28.45
CA ALA A 115 -1.40 15.97 -28.57
C ALA A 115 -2.47 16.03 -27.45
N ASP A 116 -2.58 14.95 -26.65
CA ASP A 116 -3.53 14.80 -25.56
C ASP A 116 -3.06 15.43 -24.23
N PHE A 117 -1.80 15.88 -24.14
CA PHE A 117 -1.27 16.51 -22.91
C PHE A 117 -2.08 17.74 -22.49
N ASP A 118 -2.44 18.60 -23.45
CA ASP A 118 -3.22 19.81 -23.17
C ASP A 118 -4.66 19.49 -22.75
N ARG A 119 -5.22 18.37 -23.25
CA ARG A 119 -6.55 17.85 -22.87
C ARG A 119 -6.56 17.16 -21.51
N PHE A 120 -5.41 16.76 -20.99
CA PHE A 120 -5.34 16.17 -19.65
C PHE A 120 -5.69 17.19 -18.56
N PHE A 121 -5.40 18.48 -18.78
CA PHE A 121 -5.62 19.55 -17.81
C PHE A 121 -6.94 20.33 -18.00
N TYR A 122 -7.62 20.20 -19.15
CA TYR A 122 -8.87 20.89 -19.49
C TYR A 122 -10.05 19.93 -19.70
#